data_AF-A0A1Q3DHB5-F1
#
_entry.id   AF-A0A1Q3DHB5-F1
#
_cell.length_a   1.000
_cell.length_b   1.000
_cell.length_c   1.000
_cell.angle_alpha   90.00
_cell.angle_beta   90.00
_cell.angle_gamma   90.00
#
_symmetry.space_group_name_H-M   'P 1'
#
loop_
_entity.id
_entity.type
_entity.pdbx_description
1 polymer ?
#
loop_
_entity_poly.entity_id
_entity_poly.type
_entity_poly.pdbx_seq_one_letter_code
_entity_poly.pdbx_strand_id
1 'polypeptide(L)'
;MCSTEANCMASVMSSLSHSFHHVTPTAVPSMLDCILSSTALPPSSLFASLLDRFPVINKDIVKHGEKLDSDQCNNLVSMVGALCHLLKKLETTNDALQSFMWKIFIPLQKMAQSFDREMLNQIAESFFDVVTRTNTWGVLEETLVPYFLRSVGLSVGMLQNDDSDIIQWSSCSVLQGTNHLINDTHKDTAYMLSLSETFPLPMSCHMLTSILDAALLSLQVAPTTDSILTYGCSHVGKFAANLLSDLCNMTERLLSQSLEHRSCTIGFLLPIIFKAFLFHCSLEILFPGEKLVITRNSFLVKIWKCCRTLFSLGPLERRDAYTVLSLYVSFLSRGKKCQNADMKDKAEEFDLSAEKEFWDEIKRGLVDKEGLVRKQSLHILKTVLDICGETQCYPGISEEKLSEKQKKSHEKFSVPHGMTKRELWAHKEAKSLGIGELFHSVDTCLNSQKQWEAFFLLYEMLEEYGTHLVEAAWNHQVALLLRFSFSYDGFARCISRVHQNQIDPLGEIFNWLSILWVRGFHHDNPQVRCMIMQSFLGIHWSSYGHS
;
A
#
# COMPACT_ATOMS: atom_id res chain seq x y z
N MET A 1 3.70 3.71 -59.20
CA MET A 1 2.72 3.86 -58.09
C MET A 1 3.40 3.96 -56.72
N CYS A 2 4.53 3.28 -56.44
CA CYS A 2 5.26 3.41 -55.15
C CYS A 2 5.83 4.81 -54.81
N SER A 3 6.16 5.66 -55.78
CA SER A 3 6.83 6.95 -55.50
C SER A 3 5.88 8.03 -54.96
N THR A 4 4.61 7.99 -55.35
CA THR A 4 3.57 8.94 -54.89
C THR A 4 3.08 8.63 -53.47
N GLU A 5 2.97 7.36 -53.09
CA GLU A 5 2.61 6.95 -51.72
C GLU A 5 3.73 7.28 -50.72
N ALA A 6 4.99 7.04 -51.09
CA ALA A 6 6.15 7.36 -50.25
C ALA A 6 6.29 8.88 -49.99
N ASN A 7 6.05 9.71 -51.01
CA ASN A 7 6.08 11.18 -50.87
C ASN A 7 4.91 11.71 -50.02
N CYS A 8 3.72 11.13 -50.16
CA CYS A 8 2.56 11.48 -49.33
C CYS A 8 2.81 11.11 -47.86
N MET A 9 3.33 9.91 -47.59
CA MET A 9 3.69 9.44 -46.26
C MET A 9 4.76 10.32 -45.60
N ALA A 10 5.81 10.71 -46.33
CA ALA A 10 6.84 11.61 -45.80
C ALA A 10 6.29 12.99 -45.38
N SER A 11 5.36 13.55 -46.17
CA SER A 11 4.70 14.84 -45.89
C SER A 11 3.70 14.76 -44.73
N VAL A 12 2.96 13.66 -44.61
CA VAL A 12 2.05 13.41 -43.48
C VAL A 12 2.86 13.24 -42.20
N MET A 13 3.98 12.53 -42.26
CA MET A 13 4.85 12.28 -41.11
C MET A 13 5.59 13.52 -40.61
N SER A 14 6.06 14.42 -41.50
CA SER A 14 6.62 15.70 -41.07
C SER A 14 5.58 16.60 -40.42
N SER A 15 4.37 16.65 -40.99
CA SER A 15 3.25 17.43 -40.45
C SER A 15 2.76 16.90 -39.10
N LEU A 16 2.66 15.57 -38.95
CA LEU A 16 2.31 14.92 -37.68
C LEU A 16 3.33 15.21 -36.58
N SER A 17 4.62 15.05 -36.88
CA SER A 17 5.69 15.32 -35.94
C SER A 17 5.69 16.78 -35.47
N HIS A 18 5.38 17.73 -36.36
CA HIS A 18 5.21 19.13 -35.99
C HIS A 18 3.94 19.35 -35.16
N SER A 19 2.85 18.65 -35.49
CA SER A 19 1.56 18.80 -34.79
C SER A 19 1.63 18.32 -33.34
N PHE A 20 2.39 17.26 -33.03
CA PHE A 20 2.56 16.78 -31.66
C PHE A 20 3.20 17.80 -30.70
N HIS A 21 3.88 18.83 -31.22
CA HIS A 21 4.39 19.93 -30.39
C HIS A 21 3.29 20.93 -29.95
N HIS A 22 2.14 20.92 -30.62
CA HIS A 22 1.08 21.92 -30.42
C HIS A 22 -0.27 21.34 -29.99
N VAL A 23 -0.46 20.03 -30.20
CA VAL A 23 -1.71 19.34 -29.88
C VAL A 23 -1.62 18.73 -28.49
N THR A 24 -2.66 18.92 -27.68
CA THR A 24 -2.72 18.28 -26.36
C THR A 24 -2.84 16.77 -26.51
N PRO A 25 -2.23 15.96 -25.62
CA PRO A 25 -2.27 14.49 -25.71
C PRO A 25 -3.70 13.91 -25.84
N THR A 26 -4.69 14.58 -25.24
CA THR A 26 -6.10 14.22 -25.29
C THR A 26 -6.74 14.34 -26.68
N ALA A 27 -6.26 15.25 -27.52
CA ALA A 27 -6.80 15.49 -28.86
C ALA A 27 -6.16 14.60 -29.94
N VAL A 28 -5.01 13.97 -29.61
CA VAL A 28 -4.24 13.12 -30.54
C VAL A 28 -5.06 11.96 -31.14
N PRO A 29 -5.85 11.18 -30.37
CA PRO A 29 -6.65 10.10 -30.96
C PRO A 29 -7.64 10.58 -32.03
N SER A 30 -8.33 11.69 -31.77
CA SER A 30 -9.31 12.27 -32.69
C SER A 30 -8.66 12.81 -33.96
N MET A 31 -7.49 13.45 -33.83
CA MET A 31 -6.70 13.91 -34.97
C MET A 31 -6.26 12.74 -35.85
N LEU A 32 -5.77 11.64 -35.26
CA LEU A 32 -5.36 10.45 -36.01
C LEU A 32 -6.53 9.79 -36.72
N ASP A 33 -7.71 9.76 -36.12
CA ASP A 33 -8.91 9.20 -36.74
C ASP A 33 -9.34 9.98 -37.97
N CYS A 34 -9.25 11.31 -37.89
CA CYS A 34 -9.47 12.18 -39.04
C CYS A 34 -8.44 11.91 -40.14
N ILE A 35 -7.15 11.73 -39.80
CA ILE A 35 -6.10 11.46 -40.78
C ILE A 35 -6.30 10.09 -41.45
N LEU A 36 -6.56 9.04 -40.68
CA LEU A 36 -6.81 7.69 -41.20
C LEU A 36 -8.03 7.67 -42.14
N SER A 37 -9.10 8.38 -41.79
CA SER A 37 -10.31 8.48 -42.62
C SER A 37 -10.11 9.29 -43.91
N SER A 38 -9.20 10.27 -43.93
CA SER A 38 -8.98 11.17 -45.07
C SER A 38 -7.86 10.74 -46.02
N THR A 39 -6.88 9.97 -45.53
CA THR A 39 -5.69 9.60 -46.31
C THR A 39 -5.70 8.16 -46.84
N ALA A 40 -6.69 7.35 -46.45
CA ALA A 40 -6.77 5.91 -46.76
C ALA A 40 -5.49 5.10 -46.42
N LEU A 41 -4.62 5.63 -45.56
CA LEU A 41 -3.41 4.95 -45.12
C LEU A 41 -3.74 3.85 -44.11
N PRO A 42 -3.13 2.64 -44.24
CA PRO A 42 -3.35 1.60 -43.26
C PRO A 42 -2.68 1.97 -41.91
N PRO A 43 -3.35 1.76 -40.76
CA PRO A 43 -2.82 2.10 -39.44
C PRO A 43 -1.43 1.48 -39.16
N SER A 44 -1.17 0.28 -39.69
CA SER A 44 0.12 -0.43 -39.57
C SER A 44 1.28 0.33 -40.22
N SER A 45 1.06 0.96 -41.37
CA SER A 45 2.09 1.74 -42.07
C SER A 45 2.44 3.04 -41.33
N LEU A 46 1.44 3.69 -40.74
CA LEU A 46 1.62 4.89 -39.95
C LEU A 46 2.32 4.57 -38.62
N PHE A 47 1.94 3.46 -37.99
CA PHE A 47 2.58 2.94 -36.78
C PHE A 47 4.07 2.64 -37.03
N ALA A 48 4.40 1.86 -38.06
CA ALA A 48 5.80 1.52 -38.39
C ALA A 48 6.63 2.79 -38.66
N SER A 49 6.09 3.75 -39.41
CA SER A 49 6.77 5.01 -39.74
C SER A 49 7.03 5.88 -38.52
N LEU A 50 6.10 5.93 -37.56
CA LEU A 50 6.28 6.65 -36.29
C LEU A 50 7.29 5.94 -35.39
N LEU A 51 7.22 4.60 -35.32
CA LEU A 51 8.10 3.76 -34.54
C LEU A 51 9.57 3.90 -34.98
N ASP A 52 9.83 3.99 -36.28
CA ASP A 52 11.19 4.13 -36.81
C ASP A 52 11.77 5.55 -36.66
N ARG A 53 10.92 6.57 -36.47
CA ARG A 53 11.39 7.94 -36.14
C ARG A 53 11.71 8.14 -34.66
N PHE A 54 11.17 7.31 -33.78
CA PHE A 54 11.36 7.45 -32.34
C PHE A 54 12.83 7.42 -31.88
N PRO A 55 13.69 6.49 -32.36
CA PRO A 55 15.10 6.46 -31.97
C PRO A 55 15.89 7.72 -32.37
N VAL A 56 15.46 8.41 -33.44
CA VAL A 56 16.09 9.66 -33.90
C VAL A 56 15.75 10.79 -32.94
N ILE A 57 14.47 10.93 -32.60
CA ILE A 57 13.99 11.93 -31.63
C ILE A 57 14.65 11.70 -30.26
N ASN A 58 14.79 10.43 -29.85
CA ASN A 58 15.43 10.09 -28.58
C ASN A 58 16.94 10.42 -28.56
N LYS A 59 17.65 10.19 -29.68
CA LYS A 59 19.08 10.55 -29.79
C LYS A 59 19.31 12.06 -29.70
N ASP A 60 18.38 12.87 -30.18
CA ASP A 60 18.48 14.33 -30.09
C ASP A 60 18.21 14.83 -28.66
N ILE A 61 17.26 14.20 -27.95
CA ILE A 61 16.98 14.49 -26.53
C ILE A 61 18.17 14.15 -25.63
N VAL A 62 18.77 12.97 -25.80
CA VAL A 62 19.89 12.49 -24.95
C VAL A 62 21.16 13.33 -25.14
N LYS A 63 21.39 13.88 -26.34
CA LYS A 63 22.57 14.73 -26.62
C LYS A 63 22.56 16.04 -25.86
N HIS A 64 21.40 16.53 -25.45
CA HIS A 64 21.29 17.84 -24.79
C HIS A 64 21.47 17.78 -23.28
N GLY A 65 21.47 16.60 -22.65
CA GLY A 65 21.88 16.41 -21.23
C GLY A 65 21.09 17.19 -20.18
N GLU A 66 20.14 18.03 -20.58
CA GLU A 66 19.32 18.88 -19.74
C GLU A 66 17.98 18.21 -19.46
N LYS A 67 17.41 18.56 -18.30
CA LYS A 67 16.06 18.16 -17.91
C LYS A 67 15.09 18.75 -18.95
N LEU A 68 14.26 17.90 -19.55
CA LEU A 68 13.37 18.30 -20.62
C LEU A 68 12.40 19.40 -20.16
N ASP A 69 12.11 20.33 -21.06
CA ASP A 69 11.06 21.32 -20.83
C ASP A 69 9.66 20.66 -20.88
N SER A 70 8.63 21.40 -20.45
CA SER A 70 7.24 20.91 -20.46
C SER A 70 6.73 20.58 -21.86
N ASP A 71 7.23 21.27 -22.88
CA ASP A 71 6.74 21.17 -24.25
C ASP A 71 7.28 19.91 -24.93
N GLN A 72 8.54 19.56 -24.66
CA GLN A 72 9.17 18.32 -25.08
C GLN A 72 8.57 17.11 -24.38
N CYS A 73 8.23 17.23 -23.08
CA CYS A 73 7.46 16.20 -22.36
C CYS A 73 6.09 15.98 -23.00
N ASN A 74 5.34 17.06 -23.29
CA ASN A 74 4.03 16.99 -23.94
C ASN A 74 4.10 16.38 -25.36
N ASN A 75 5.13 16.71 -26.12
CA ASN A 75 5.36 16.12 -27.45
C ASN A 75 5.59 14.61 -27.36
N LEU A 76 6.40 14.15 -26.42
CA LEU A 76 6.65 12.73 -26.20
C LEU A 76 5.40 11.98 -25.75
N VAL A 77 4.63 12.52 -24.80
CA VAL A 77 3.35 11.92 -24.38
C VAL A 77 2.38 11.86 -25.55
N SER A 78 2.30 12.91 -26.36
CA SER A 78 1.44 12.96 -27.55
C SER A 78 1.85 11.92 -28.59
N MET A 79 3.15 11.76 -28.86
CA MET A 79 3.66 10.76 -29.80
C MET A 79 3.47 9.33 -29.29
N VAL A 80 3.69 9.08 -27.99
CA VAL A 80 3.42 7.77 -27.38
C VAL A 80 1.92 7.48 -27.39
N GLY A 81 1.08 8.45 -27.04
CA GLY A 81 -0.37 8.36 -27.10
C GLY A 81 -0.87 8.06 -28.52
N ALA A 82 -0.26 8.66 -29.53
CA ALA A 82 -0.52 8.36 -30.94
C ALA A 82 -0.23 6.89 -31.27
N LEU A 83 0.94 6.40 -30.89
CA LEU A 83 1.34 5.01 -31.11
C LEU A 83 0.44 4.03 -30.36
N CYS A 84 0.10 4.31 -29.11
CA CYS A 84 -0.85 3.52 -28.32
C CYS A 84 -2.24 3.48 -28.97
N HIS A 85 -2.72 4.62 -29.51
CA HIS A 85 -3.99 4.66 -30.22
C HIS A 85 -3.96 3.82 -31.51
N LEU A 86 -2.87 3.89 -32.26
CA LEU A 86 -2.69 3.06 -33.46
C LEU A 86 -2.62 1.57 -33.12
N LEU A 87 -1.90 1.18 -32.05
CA LEU A 87 -1.83 -0.21 -31.59
C LEU A 87 -3.22 -0.81 -31.30
N LYS A 88 -4.14 -0.03 -30.73
CA LYS A 88 -5.53 -0.49 -30.47
C LYS A 88 -6.31 -0.79 -31.76
N LYS A 89 -5.89 -0.23 -32.89
CA LYS A 89 -6.55 -0.38 -34.20
C LYS A 89 -5.89 -1.43 -35.09
N LEU A 90 -4.81 -2.07 -34.65
CA LEU A 90 -4.14 -3.14 -35.39
C LEU A 90 -4.84 -4.48 -35.16
N GLU A 91 -5.03 -5.27 -36.22
CA GLU A 91 -5.58 -6.62 -36.14
C GLU A 91 -4.54 -7.64 -35.63
N THR A 92 -3.25 -7.45 -35.93
CA THR A 92 -2.13 -8.25 -35.44
C THR A 92 -1.26 -7.46 -34.46
N THR A 93 -1.53 -7.63 -33.17
CA THR A 93 -0.97 -6.76 -32.12
C THR A 93 0.34 -7.27 -31.52
N ASN A 94 0.65 -8.57 -31.56
CA ASN A 94 1.75 -9.13 -30.77
C ASN A 94 3.14 -8.63 -31.20
N ASP A 95 3.49 -8.73 -32.48
CA ASP A 95 4.79 -8.28 -32.99
C ASP A 95 4.94 -6.75 -32.91
N ALA A 96 3.84 -6.02 -33.17
CA ALA A 96 3.79 -4.57 -33.07
C ALA A 96 3.96 -4.10 -31.61
N LEU A 97 3.35 -4.80 -30.66
CA LEU A 97 3.46 -4.54 -29.22
C LEU A 97 4.88 -4.84 -28.72
N GLN A 98 5.46 -5.98 -29.10
CA GLN A 98 6.86 -6.28 -28.79
C GLN A 98 7.80 -5.20 -29.35
N SER A 99 7.58 -4.77 -30.60
CA SER A 99 8.39 -3.72 -31.22
C SER A 99 8.26 -2.38 -30.50
N PHE A 100 7.05 -2.00 -30.09
CA PHE A 100 6.80 -0.82 -29.25
C PHE A 100 7.52 -0.92 -27.91
N MET A 101 7.45 -2.09 -27.26
CA MET A 101 8.05 -2.31 -25.95
C MET A 101 9.57 -2.13 -25.98
N TRP A 102 10.23 -2.73 -26.97
CA TRP A 102 11.68 -2.69 -27.11
C TRP A 102 12.21 -1.36 -27.63
N LYS A 103 11.54 -0.75 -28.63
CA LYS A 103 12.01 0.49 -29.26
C LYS A 103 11.62 1.75 -28.50
N ILE A 104 10.57 1.71 -27.68
CA ILE A 104 9.98 2.92 -27.07
C ILE A 104 9.84 2.78 -25.56
N PHE A 105 9.06 1.80 -25.10
CA PHE A 105 8.68 1.72 -23.69
C PHE A 105 9.89 1.54 -22.78
N ILE A 106 10.71 0.50 -23.00
CA ILE A 106 11.89 0.21 -22.16
C ILE A 106 12.89 1.39 -22.18
N PRO A 107 13.29 1.93 -23.34
CA PRO A 107 14.18 3.09 -23.38
C PRO A 107 13.66 4.31 -22.60
N LEU A 108 12.38 4.65 -22.73
CA LEU A 108 11.77 5.77 -22.01
C LEU A 108 11.82 5.55 -20.50
N GLN A 109 11.44 4.35 -20.05
CA GLN A 109 11.46 4.02 -18.64
C GLN A 109 12.87 4.04 -18.05
N LYS A 110 13.91 3.75 -18.83
CA LYS A 110 15.31 3.79 -18.35
C LYS A 110 15.83 5.20 -18.13
N MET A 111 15.34 6.15 -18.89
CA MET A 111 15.72 7.56 -18.81
C MET A 111 14.98 8.30 -17.68
N ALA A 112 14.51 7.59 -16.66
CA ALA A 112 13.72 8.15 -15.56
C ALA A 112 14.40 9.26 -14.75
N GLN A 113 15.72 9.40 -14.83
CA GLN A 113 16.44 10.52 -14.23
C GLN A 113 16.27 11.83 -15.04
N SER A 114 15.98 11.71 -16.34
CA SER A 114 15.85 12.84 -17.28
C SER A 114 14.39 13.27 -17.49
N PHE A 115 13.43 12.40 -17.13
CA PHE A 115 11.99 12.61 -17.35
C PHE A 115 11.23 12.88 -16.03
N ASP A 116 10.08 13.55 -16.13
CA ASP A 116 9.15 13.65 -15.01
C ASP A 116 8.50 12.29 -14.71
N ARG A 117 8.34 11.97 -13.42
CA ARG A 117 7.72 10.74 -12.96
C ARG A 117 6.25 10.67 -13.35
N GLU A 118 5.56 11.81 -13.35
CA GLU A 118 4.15 11.88 -13.77
C GLU A 118 3.99 11.52 -15.24
N MET A 119 4.87 12.05 -16.10
CA MET A 119 4.92 11.73 -17.52
C MET A 119 5.14 10.23 -17.78
N LEU A 120 6.09 9.60 -17.08
CA LEU A 120 6.36 8.17 -17.24
C LEU A 120 5.19 7.29 -16.79
N ASN A 121 4.46 7.73 -15.76
CA ASN A 121 3.24 7.06 -15.32
C ASN A 121 2.13 7.19 -16.38
N GLN A 122 1.92 8.37 -16.96
CA GLN A 122 0.93 8.56 -18.04
C GLN A 122 1.25 7.69 -19.27
N ILE A 123 2.53 7.54 -19.61
CA ILE A 123 2.99 6.65 -20.68
C ILE A 123 2.70 5.18 -20.33
N ALA A 124 2.98 4.76 -19.09
CA ALA A 124 2.70 3.41 -18.62
C ALA A 124 1.20 3.11 -18.61
N GLU A 125 0.36 4.02 -18.12
CA GLU A 125 -1.11 3.90 -18.15
C GLU A 125 -1.63 3.78 -19.59
N SER A 126 -1.14 4.62 -20.49
CA SER A 126 -1.52 4.57 -21.91
C SER A 126 -1.16 3.23 -22.55
N PHE A 127 0.01 2.67 -22.21
CA PHE A 127 0.45 1.36 -22.67
C PHE A 127 -0.40 0.22 -22.08
N PHE A 128 -0.69 0.24 -20.78
CA PHE A 128 -1.51 -0.80 -20.16
C PHE A 128 -2.99 -0.74 -20.59
N ASP A 129 -3.53 0.43 -20.94
CA ASP A 129 -4.85 0.54 -21.58
C ASP A 129 -4.86 -0.12 -22.98
N VAL A 130 -3.75 -0.06 -23.73
CA VAL A 130 -3.62 -0.84 -24.98
C VAL A 130 -3.72 -2.32 -24.66
N VAL A 131 -2.87 -2.83 -23.76
CA VAL A 131 -2.80 -4.26 -23.42
C VAL A 131 -4.15 -4.78 -22.92
N THR A 132 -4.85 -3.98 -22.11
CA THR A 132 -6.16 -4.31 -21.58
C THR A 132 -7.20 -4.43 -22.71
N ARG A 133 -7.22 -3.49 -23.66
CA ARG A 133 -8.17 -3.49 -24.78
C ARG A 133 -7.86 -4.57 -25.83
N THR A 134 -6.59 -4.87 -26.06
CA THR A 134 -6.16 -5.89 -27.03
C THR A 134 -6.04 -7.29 -26.41
N ASN A 135 -6.22 -7.42 -25.10
CA ASN A 135 -6.08 -8.67 -24.33
C ASN A 135 -4.73 -9.39 -24.57
N THR A 136 -3.66 -8.64 -24.75
CA THR A 136 -2.31 -9.15 -25.10
C THR A 136 -1.43 -9.41 -23.88
N TRP A 137 -2.01 -9.88 -22.78
CA TRP A 137 -1.31 -10.12 -21.52
C TRP A 137 -0.20 -11.17 -21.63
N GLY A 138 -0.36 -12.17 -22.50
CA GLY A 138 0.67 -13.19 -22.74
C GLY A 138 1.98 -12.61 -23.25
N VAL A 139 1.92 -11.53 -24.05
CA VAL A 139 3.14 -10.83 -24.50
C VAL A 139 3.88 -10.21 -23.32
N LEU A 140 3.17 -9.63 -22.34
CA LEU A 140 3.79 -9.09 -21.13
C LEU A 140 4.41 -10.18 -20.25
N GLU A 141 3.71 -11.32 -20.11
CA GLU A 141 4.14 -12.49 -19.36
C GLU A 141 5.46 -13.07 -19.90
N GLU A 142 5.65 -13.04 -21.23
CA GLU A 142 6.86 -13.57 -21.87
C GLU A 142 8.02 -12.57 -21.93
N THR A 143 7.77 -11.27 -21.72
CA THR A 143 8.77 -10.21 -21.99
C THR A 143 9.04 -9.30 -20.79
N LEU A 144 8.16 -8.35 -20.46
CA LEU A 144 8.40 -7.33 -19.44
C LEU A 144 8.39 -7.90 -18.03
N VAL A 145 7.47 -8.82 -17.72
CA VAL A 145 7.38 -9.40 -16.37
C VAL A 145 8.68 -10.14 -16.01
N PRO A 146 9.19 -11.08 -16.84
CA PRO A 146 10.48 -11.73 -16.58
C PRO A 146 11.64 -10.73 -16.53
N TYR A 147 11.63 -9.70 -17.37
CA TYR A 147 12.69 -8.68 -17.40
C TYR A 147 12.76 -7.88 -16.10
N PHE A 148 11.62 -7.38 -15.61
CA PHE A 148 11.57 -6.61 -14.36
C PHE A 148 11.81 -7.50 -13.14
N LEU A 149 11.20 -8.69 -13.10
CA LEU A 149 11.51 -9.67 -12.05
C LEU A 149 13.02 -9.90 -12.02
N ARG A 150 13.68 -10.09 -13.16
CA ARG A 150 15.12 -10.41 -13.23
C ARG A 150 15.95 -9.27 -12.68
N SER A 151 15.55 -8.04 -12.97
CA SER A 151 16.18 -6.85 -12.41
C SER A 151 16.10 -6.83 -10.87
N VAL A 152 14.96 -7.22 -10.30
CA VAL A 152 14.79 -7.35 -8.84
C VAL A 152 15.60 -8.53 -8.29
N GLY A 153 15.59 -9.69 -8.96
CA GLY A 153 16.36 -10.86 -8.55
C GLY A 153 17.86 -10.60 -8.51
N LEU A 154 18.39 -9.90 -9.53
CA LEU A 154 19.79 -9.51 -9.59
C LEU A 154 20.17 -8.52 -8.48
N SER A 155 19.26 -7.64 -8.04
CA SER A 155 19.54 -6.72 -6.93
C SER A 155 19.69 -7.44 -5.59
N VAL A 156 19.01 -8.59 -5.43
CA VAL A 156 19.10 -9.48 -4.26
C VAL A 156 20.33 -10.41 -4.32
N GLY A 157 21.04 -10.45 -5.46
CA GLY A 157 22.21 -11.30 -5.66
C GLY A 157 21.88 -12.72 -6.14
N MET A 158 20.67 -12.95 -6.68
CA MET A 158 20.31 -14.23 -7.28
C MET A 158 21.05 -14.41 -8.62
N LEU A 159 21.99 -15.36 -8.66
CA LEU A 159 22.68 -15.75 -9.89
C LEU A 159 21.84 -16.79 -10.67
N GLN A 160 21.98 -16.79 -12.00
CA GLN A 160 21.15 -17.57 -12.93
C GLN A 160 21.23 -19.12 -12.79
N ASN A 161 22.01 -19.65 -11.84
CA ASN A 161 22.44 -21.06 -11.84
C ASN A 161 22.06 -21.88 -10.60
N ASP A 162 21.29 -21.36 -9.65
CA ASP A 162 20.87 -22.16 -8.51
C ASP A 162 19.52 -22.84 -8.78
N ASP A 163 19.59 -24.09 -9.23
CA ASP A 163 18.48 -25.06 -9.42
C ASP A 163 17.67 -25.36 -8.12
N SER A 164 17.82 -24.54 -7.08
CA SER A 164 17.13 -24.69 -5.79
C SER A 164 16.04 -23.64 -5.53
N ASP A 165 15.92 -22.63 -6.40
CA ASP A 165 14.90 -21.60 -6.25
C ASP A 165 13.63 -21.93 -7.04
N ILE A 166 12.52 -22.06 -6.31
CA ILE A 166 11.15 -22.39 -6.76
C ILE A 166 10.68 -21.54 -7.97
N ILE A 167 11.30 -20.40 -8.20
CA ILE A 167 11.10 -19.60 -9.41
C ILE A 167 12.01 -20.20 -10.48
N GLN A 168 11.49 -21.17 -11.25
CA GLN A 168 12.11 -21.50 -12.52
C GLN A 168 11.96 -20.28 -13.41
N TRP A 169 12.95 -19.39 -13.38
CA TRP A 169 13.04 -18.25 -14.27
C TRP A 169 13.01 -18.83 -15.67
N SER A 170 11.84 -18.77 -16.33
CA SER A 170 11.69 -19.20 -17.70
C SER A 170 12.84 -18.57 -18.45
N SER A 171 13.72 -19.42 -18.99
CA SER A 171 14.95 -19.01 -19.65
C SER A 171 14.57 -17.88 -20.59
N CYS A 172 14.94 -16.65 -20.24
CA CYS A 172 14.61 -15.52 -21.07
C CYS A 172 15.22 -15.82 -22.45
N SER A 173 14.38 -16.19 -23.41
CA SER A 173 14.69 -16.24 -24.84
C SER A 173 15.08 -14.85 -25.36
N VAL A 174 15.12 -13.85 -24.49
CA VAL A 174 15.65 -12.49 -24.66
C VAL A 174 17.02 -12.47 -25.34
N LEU A 175 17.87 -13.51 -25.17
CA LEU A 175 19.13 -13.60 -25.93
C LEU A 175 19.02 -14.26 -27.32
N GLN A 176 18.01 -15.11 -27.55
CA GLN A 176 17.78 -15.76 -28.85
C GLN A 176 16.95 -14.89 -29.79
N GLY A 177 15.99 -14.11 -29.27
CA GLY A 177 15.23 -13.13 -30.06
C GLY A 177 16.07 -11.95 -30.55
N THR A 178 17.08 -11.54 -29.78
CA THR A 178 18.09 -10.55 -30.25
C THR A 178 18.86 -11.08 -31.45
N ASN A 179 19.22 -12.36 -31.49
CA ASN A 179 20.01 -12.90 -32.60
C ASN A 179 19.27 -12.91 -33.94
N HIS A 180 17.93 -12.91 -33.95
CA HIS A 180 17.15 -12.82 -35.19
C HIS A 180 16.92 -11.38 -35.68
N LEU A 181 16.95 -10.37 -34.80
CA LEU A 181 16.86 -8.95 -35.15
C LEU A 181 18.23 -8.29 -35.41
N ILE A 182 19.32 -8.89 -34.93
CA ILE A 182 20.70 -8.39 -35.10
C ILE A 182 21.15 -8.39 -36.57
N ASN A 183 20.53 -9.21 -37.44
CA ASN A 183 21.03 -9.38 -38.80
C ASN A 183 20.73 -8.24 -39.78
N ASP A 184 19.85 -7.28 -39.46
CA ASP A 184 19.39 -6.31 -40.48
C ASP A 184 19.72 -4.83 -40.25
N THR A 185 20.47 -4.42 -39.21
CA THR A 185 20.93 -3.01 -39.15
C THR A 185 22.14 -2.82 -38.22
N HIS A 186 23.33 -2.82 -38.80
CA HIS A 186 24.65 -2.68 -38.15
C HIS A 186 24.93 -1.34 -37.40
N LYS A 187 23.92 -0.50 -37.12
CA LYS A 187 24.08 0.82 -36.45
C LYS A 187 23.41 0.96 -35.07
N ASP A 188 22.58 0.02 -34.62
CA ASP A 188 21.87 0.12 -33.33
C ASP A 188 22.40 -0.83 -32.24
N THR A 189 23.50 -1.55 -32.51
CA THR A 189 24.13 -2.47 -31.55
C THR A 189 24.61 -1.77 -30.27
N ALA A 190 25.16 -0.55 -30.36
CA ALA A 190 25.57 0.22 -29.17
C ALA A 190 24.40 0.73 -28.32
N TYR A 191 23.26 1.07 -28.95
CA TYR A 191 22.04 1.50 -28.25
C TYR A 191 21.38 0.31 -27.55
N MET A 192 21.29 -0.84 -28.22
CA MET A 192 20.81 -2.11 -27.64
C MET A 192 21.70 -2.64 -26.51
N LEU A 193 23.02 -2.38 -26.56
CA LEU A 193 23.95 -2.72 -25.48
C LEU A 193 23.82 -1.79 -24.26
N SER A 194 23.50 -0.49 -24.44
CA SER A 194 23.13 0.38 -23.31
C SER A 194 21.78 0.00 -22.67
N LEU A 195 20.90 -0.64 -23.46
CA LEU A 195 19.66 -1.26 -23.01
C LEU A 195 19.88 -2.59 -22.27
N SER A 196 21.12 -3.09 -22.12
CA SER A 196 21.41 -4.28 -21.32
C SER A 196 21.60 -4.00 -19.84
N GLU A 197 21.72 -2.74 -19.42
CA GLU A 197 21.80 -2.38 -17.99
C GLU A 197 20.47 -2.70 -17.28
N THR A 198 20.53 -3.29 -16.10
CA THR A 198 19.35 -3.61 -15.30
C THR A 198 18.62 -2.34 -14.87
N PHE A 199 17.29 -2.39 -14.77
CA PHE A 199 16.52 -1.28 -14.20
C PHE A 199 16.85 -1.10 -12.71
N PRO A 200 16.85 0.14 -12.20
CA PRO A 200 16.87 0.38 -10.77
C PRO A 200 15.75 -0.39 -10.06
N LEU A 201 16.03 -0.87 -8.85
CA LEU A 201 15.08 -1.65 -8.06
C LEU A 201 13.74 -0.93 -7.86
N PRO A 202 13.69 0.36 -7.46
CA PRO A 202 12.42 1.07 -7.29
C PRO A 202 11.57 1.11 -8.56
N MET A 203 12.22 1.25 -9.71
CA MET A 203 11.54 1.31 -11.00
C MET A 203 10.96 -0.05 -11.39
N SER A 204 11.73 -1.11 -11.16
CA SER A 204 11.29 -2.49 -11.43
C SER A 204 10.08 -2.87 -10.58
N CYS A 205 10.12 -2.56 -9.28
CA CYS A 205 8.99 -2.79 -8.37
C CYS A 205 7.77 -1.95 -8.74
N HIS A 206 7.96 -0.69 -9.13
CA HIS A 206 6.86 0.19 -9.56
C HIS A 206 6.20 -0.31 -10.85
N MET A 207 6.98 -0.75 -11.83
CA MET A 207 6.45 -1.31 -13.09
C MET A 207 5.70 -2.62 -12.86
N LEU A 208 6.26 -3.55 -12.08
CA LEU A 208 5.56 -4.79 -11.72
C LEU A 208 4.24 -4.53 -10.98
N THR A 209 4.24 -3.54 -10.08
CA THR A 209 3.04 -3.10 -9.36
C THR A 209 2.01 -2.54 -10.34
N SER A 210 2.42 -1.69 -11.28
CA SER A 210 1.53 -1.08 -12.27
C SER A 210 0.93 -2.12 -13.23
N ILE A 211 1.72 -3.13 -13.63
CA ILE A 211 1.26 -4.25 -14.46
C ILE A 211 0.19 -5.05 -13.71
N LEU A 212 0.45 -5.41 -12.45
CA LEU A 212 -0.52 -6.15 -11.64
C LEU A 212 -1.79 -5.33 -11.40
N ASP A 213 -1.67 -4.03 -11.15
CA ASP A 213 -2.84 -3.17 -10.93
C ASP A 213 -3.73 -3.08 -12.16
N ALA A 214 -3.14 -2.90 -13.34
CA ALA A 214 -3.88 -2.91 -14.61
C ALA A 214 -4.59 -4.25 -14.84
N ALA A 215 -3.92 -5.37 -14.54
CA ALA A 215 -4.52 -6.70 -14.66
C ALA A 215 -5.71 -6.87 -13.72
N LEU A 216 -5.58 -6.46 -12.45
CA LEU A 216 -6.67 -6.50 -11.46
C LEU A 216 -7.84 -5.61 -11.87
N LEU A 217 -7.60 -4.41 -12.38
CA LEU A 217 -8.66 -3.51 -12.87
C LEU A 217 -9.38 -4.12 -14.08
N SER A 218 -8.65 -4.76 -14.99
CA SER A 218 -9.27 -5.40 -16.16
C SER A 218 -10.17 -6.58 -15.78
N LEU A 219 -9.84 -7.30 -14.71
CA LEU A 219 -10.68 -8.37 -14.15
C LEU A 219 -11.98 -7.83 -13.53
N GLN A 220 -12.00 -6.58 -13.05
CA GLN A 220 -13.19 -5.96 -12.46
C GLN A 220 -14.19 -5.45 -13.51
N VAL A 221 -13.73 -5.11 -14.71
CA VAL A 221 -14.56 -4.51 -15.78
C VAL A 221 -15.30 -5.59 -16.61
N ALA A 222 -14.85 -6.85 -16.58
CA ALA A 222 -15.51 -7.93 -17.29
C ALA A 222 -16.89 -8.24 -16.66
N PRO A 223 -17.99 -8.29 -17.44
CA PRO A 223 -19.32 -8.53 -16.90
C PRO A 223 -19.40 -9.93 -16.27
N THR A 224 -19.76 -9.95 -15.00
CA THR A 224 -20.09 -11.13 -14.20
C THR A 224 -21.33 -11.82 -14.75
N THR A 225 -21.16 -12.69 -15.74
CA THR A 225 -22.15 -13.74 -16.01
C THR A 225 -21.90 -14.90 -15.05
N ASP A 226 -22.79 -15.01 -14.07
CA ASP A 226 -23.16 -16.14 -13.22
C ASP A 226 -22.19 -17.31 -12.99
N SER A 227 -22.08 -17.63 -11.69
CA SER A 227 -21.56 -18.86 -11.06
C SER A 227 -20.04 -19.00 -10.97
N ILE A 228 -19.54 -18.88 -9.73
CA ILE A 228 -18.27 -19.42 -9.22
C ILE A 228 -17.10 -19.21 -10.20
N LEU A 229 -16.52 -18.00 -10.18
CA LEU A 229 -15.29 -17.69 -10.92
C LEU A 229 -14.14 -18.58 -10.43
N THR A 230 -14.02 -19.75 -11.03
CA THR A 230 -12.77 -20.47 -11.10
C THR A 230 -11.85 -19.63 -11.98
N TYR A 231 -10.90 -18.92 -11.36
CA TYR A 231 -9.89 -18.07 -12.02
C TYR A 231 -9.08 -18.77 -13.12
N GLY A 232 -9.22 -20.09 -13.26
CA GLY A 232 -8.68 -20.87 -14.36
C GLY A 232 -9.29 -20.60 -15.74
N CYS A 233 -10.38 -19.84 -15.89
CA CYS A 233 -11.07 -19.67 -17.18
C CYS A 233 -10.74 -18.39 -17.98
N SER A 234 -10.02 -17.41 -17.43
CA SER A 234 -9.59 -16.23 -18.21
C SER A 234 -8.06 -16.11 -18.25
N HIS A 235 -7.51 -15.80 -19.43
CA HIS A 235 -6.07 -15.60 -19.63
C HIS A 235 -5.52 -14.53 -18.67
N VAL A 236 -6.29 -13.47 -18.43
CA VAL A 236 -5.94 -12.39 -17.50
C VAL A 236 -5.90 -12.86 -16.05
N GLY A 237 -6.85 -13.71 -15.64
CA GLY A 237 -6.91 -14.27 -14.30
C GLY A 237 -5.69 -15.14 -13.99
N LYS A 238 -5.29 -15.99 -14.96
CA LYS A 238 -4.07 -16.78 -14.85
C LYS A 238 -2.82 -15.91 -14.76
N PHE A 239 -2.71 -14.90 -15.63
CA PHE A 239 -1.60 -13.93 -15.63
C PHE A 239 -1.48 -13.22 -14.28
N ALA A 240 -2.58 -12.67 -13.75
CA ALA A 240 -2.58 -11.95 -12.48
C ALA A 240 -2.23 -12.86 -11.30
N ALA A 241 -2.69 -14.12 -11.30
CA ALA A 241 -2.36 -15.10 -10.27
C ALA A 241 -0.86 -15.47 -10.28
N ASN A 242 -0.30 -15.72 -11.46
CA ASN A 242 1.13 -16.00 -11.65
C ASN A 242 1.97 -14.81 -11.16
N LEU A 243 1.66 -13.60 -11.62
CA LEU A 243 2.40 -12.41 -11.21
C LEU A 243 2.29 -12.15 -9.70
N LEU A 244 1.09 -12.29 -9.12
CA LEU A 244 0.92 -12.12 -7.68
C LEU A 244 1.75 -13.11 -6.88
N SER A 245 1.83 -14.37 -7.33
CA SER A 245 2.69 -15.40 -6.74
C SER A 245 4.15 -15.00 -6.69
N ASP A 246 4.67 -14.56 -7.83
CA ASP A 246 6.05 -14.15 -7.96
C ASP A 246 6.34 -12.97 -7.02
N LEU A 247 5.44 -11.97 -6.99
CA LEU A 247 5.58 -10.83 -6.08
C LEU A 247 5.49 -11.21 -4.60
N CYS A 248 4.63 -12.17 -4.24
CA CYS A 248 4.55 -12.68 -2.87
C CYS A 248 5.85 -13.37 -2.44
N ASN A 249 6.42 -14.20 -3.30
CA ASN A 249 7.69 -14.88 -3.03
C ASN A 249 8.87 -13.91 -2.98
N MET A 250 8.89 -12.92 -3.87
CA MET A 250 9.92 -11.86 -3.87
C MET A 250 9.84 -10.98 -2.63
N THR A 251 8.63 -10.68 -2.14
CA THR A 251 8.42 -9.86 -0.93
C THR A 251 9.11 -10.45 0.30
N GLU A 252 9.00 -11.76 0.51
CA GLU A 252 9.65 -12.47 1.63
C GLU A 252 11.18 -12.30 1.59
N ARG A 253 11.76 -12.42 0.39
CA ARG A 253 13.21 -12.25 0.18
C ARG A 253 13.62 -10.80 0.39
N LEU A 254 12.94 -9.85 -0.25
CA LEU A 254 13.29 -8.43 -0.22
C LEU A 254 13.18 -7.80 1.18
N LEU A 255 12.20 -8.22 1.99
CA LEU A 255 12.07 -7.75 3.37
C LEU A 255 13.27 -8.14 4.25
N SER A 256 13.98 -9.22 3.88
CA SER A 256 15.13 -9.72 4.63
C SER A 256 16.47 -9.11 4.17
N GLN A 257 16.44 -8.18 3.20
CA GLN A 257 17.64 -7.58 2.59
C GLN A 257 17.90 -6.15 3.11
N SER A 258 18.62 -5.34 2.32
CA SER A 258 18.99 -3.96 2.66
C SER A 258 17.79 -3.01 2.77
N LEU A 259 18.03 -1.83 3.36
CA LEU A 259 17.02 -0.77 3.53
C LEU A 259 16.30 -0.39 2.22
N GLU A 260 17.02 -0.33 1.09
CA GLU A 260 16.44 0.00 -0.20
C GLU A 260 15.42 -1.06 -0.66
N HIS A 261 15.75 -2.35 -0.46
CA HIS A 261 14.86 -3.47 -0.78
C HIS A 261 13.60 -3.45 0.10
N ARG A 262 13.76 -3.21 1.41
CA ARG A 262 12.63 -3.09 2.33
C ARG A 262 11.74 -1.90 1.97
N SER A 263 12.33 -0.75 1.68
CA SER A 263 11.62 0.46 1.25
C SER A 263 10.80 0.23 -0.02
N CYS A 264 11.37 -0.42 -1.04
CA CYS A 264 10.65 -0.74 -2.27
C CYS A 264 9.51 -1.73 -2.04
N THR A 265 9.72 -2.70 -1.15
CA THR A 265 8.71 -3.70 -0.80
C THR A 265 7.54 -3.08 -0.06
N ILE A 266 7.82 -2.24 0.93
CA ILE A 266 6.82 -1.52 1.73
C ILE A 266 6.08 -0.48 0.88
N GLY A 267 6.79 0.24 0.02
CA GLY A 267 6.23 1.34 -0.78
C GLY A 267 5.48 0.90 -2.03
N PHE A 268 5.88 -0.18 -2.69
CA PHE A 268 5.31 -0.62 -3.97
C PHE A 268 4.60 -1.97 -3.87
N LEU A 269 5.31 -3.03 -3.45
CA LEU A 269 4.83 -4.41 -3.58
C LEU A 269 3.71 -4.76 -2.59
N LEU A 270 3.89 -4.48 -1.30
CA LEU A 270 2.89 -4.81 -0.27
C LEU A 270 1.53 -4.15 -0.52
N PRO A 271 1.43 -2.85 -0.85
CA PRO A 271 0.14 -2.22 -1.15
C PRO A 271 -0.65 -2.91 -2.26
N ILE A 272 0.00 -3.31 -3.36
CA ILE A 272 -0.68 -3.97 -4.48
C ILE A 272 -1.00 -5.43 -4.20
N ILE A 273 -0.12 -6.15 -3.52
CA ILE A 273 -0.37 -7.54 -3.09
C ILE A 273 -1.56 -7.59 -2.15
N PHE A 274 -1.59 -6.69 -1.17
CA PHE A 274 -2.75 -6.53 -0.32
C PHE A 274 -3.95 -6.19 -1.19
N LYS A 275 -3.96 -5.11 -1.99
CA LYS A 275 -5.08 -4.77 -2.89
C LYS A 275 -5.62 -5.99 -3.67
N ALA A 276 -4.76 -6.85 -4.20
CA ALA A 276 -5.15 -8.11 -4.87
C ALA A 276 -5.93 -9.06 -3.95
N PHE A 277 -5.41 -9.33 -2.75
CA PHE A 277 -6.08 -10.18 -1.76
C PHE A 277 -7.41 -9.64 -1.22
N LEU A 278 -7.70 -8.35 -1.44
CA LEU A 278 -8.97 -7.72 -1.03
C LEU A 278 -10.09 -8.16 -1.98
N PHE A 279 -9.75 -8.30 -3.25
CA PHE A 279 -10.65 -8.75 -4.29
C PHE A 279 -10.67 -10.27 -4.37
N HIS A 280 -9.56 -10.96 -4.06
CA HIS A 280 -9.39 -12.39 -4.25
C HIS A 280 -8.74 -13.05 -3.02
N CYS A 281 -9.53 -13.66 -2.13
CA CYS A 281 -9.01 -14.26 -0.89
C CYS A 281 -8.09 -15.47 -1.11
N SER A 282 -8.24 -16.17 -2.24
CA SER A 282 -7.41 -17.29 -2.68
C SER A 282 -7.28 -17.30 -4.20
N LEU A 283 -6.13 -17.73 -4.69
CA LEU A 283 -5.83 -17.86 -6.11
C LEU A 283 -5.19 -19.22 -6.37
N GLU A 284 -5.76 -19.96 -7.32
CA GLU A 284 -5.20 -21.22 -7.78
C GLU A 284 -4.25 -20.97 -8.94
N ILE A 285 -3.01 -21.44 -8.82
CA ILE A 285 -2.00 -21.41 -9.86
C ILE A 285 -1.87 -22.81 -10.41
N LEU A 286 -1.92 -22.91 -11.74
CA LEU A 286 -1.82 -24.17 -12.45
C LEU A 286 -0.43 -24.25 -13.08
N PHE A 287 0.50 -24.89 -12.36
CA PHE A 287 1.78 -25.30 -12.92
C PHE A 287 1.61 -26.60 -13.72
N PRO A 288 2.50 -26.93 -14.66
CA PRO A 288 2.47 -28.22 -15.36
C PRO A 288 2.68 -29.37 -14.35
N GLY A 289 1.59 -29.90 -13.78
CA GLY A 289 1.59 -31.07 -12.89
C GLY A 289 1.21 -30.80 -11.43
N GLU A 290 1.25 -29.56 -10.93
CA GLU A 290 0.91 -29.21 -9.55
C GLU A 290 -0.04 -28.01 -9.48
N LYS A 291 -1.08 -28.13 -8.62
CA LYS A 291 -1.98 -27.01 -8.28
C LYS A 291 -1.46 -26.34 -7.02
N LEU A 292 -0.90 -25.14 -7.15
CA LEU A 292 -0.45 -24.36 -6.00
C LEU A 292 -1.49 -23.29 -5.68
N VAL A 293 -2.07 -23.35 -4.48
CA VAL A 293 -3.07 -22.36 -4.05
C VAL A 293 -2.40 -21.33 -3.16
N ILE A 294 -2.35 -20.08 -3.61
CA ILE A 294 -1.91 -18.96 -2.78
C ILE A 294 -3.13 -18.39 -2.09
N THR A 295 -3.10 -18.44 -0.76
CA THR A 295 -4.15 -17.88 0.08
C THR A 295 -3.62 -16.64 0.79
N ARG A 296 -4.50 -15.69 1.06
CA ARG A 296 -4.20 -14.57 1.96
C ARG A 296 -3.51 -15.06 3.24
N ASN A 297 -4.04 -16.10 3.89
CA ASN A 297 -3.51 -16.65 5.14
C ASN A 297 -2.06 -17.15 5.00
N SER A 298 -1.77 -17.91 3.94
CA SER A 298 -0.40 -18.40 3.69
C SER A 298 0.61 -17.26 3.52
N PHE A 299 0.21 -16.17 2.86
CA PHE A 299 1.06 -15.00 2.71
C PHE A 299 1.26 -14.26 4.03
N LEU A 300 0.21 -14.17 4.87
CA LEU A 300 0.29 -13.52 6.18
C LEU A 300 1.22 -14.22 7.15
N VAL A 301 1.22 -15.55 7.16
CA VAL A 301 2.17 -16.33 7.97
C VAL A 301 3.61 -16.00 7.56
N LYS A 302 3.89 -15.86 6.26
CA LYS A 302 5.21 -15.46 5.75
C LYS A 302 5.59 -14.04 6.18
N ILE A 303 4.68 -13.07 5.99
CA ILE A 303 4.91 -11.67 6.39
C ILE A 303 5.13 -11.55 7.90
N TRP A 304 4.34 -12.25 8.71
CA TRP A 304 4.53 -12.28 10.16
C TRP A 304 5.90 -12.82 10.54
N LYS A 305 6.34 -13.93 9.91
CA LYS A 305 7.69 -14.47 10.09
C LYS A 305 8.78 -13.44 9.77
N CYS A 306 8.65 -12.71 8.65
CA CYS A 306 9.59 -11.63 8.31
C CYS A 306 9.59 -10.50 9.36
N CYS A 307 8.41 -10.07 9.84
CA CYS A 307 8.30 -9.03 10.87
C CYS A 307 9.00 -9.45 12.17
N ARG A 308 8.83 -10.71 12.60
CA ARG A 308 9.53 -11.25 13.79
C ARG A 308 11.04 -11.18 13.65
N THR A 309 11.58 -11.54 12.49
CA THR A 309 13.00 -11.39 12.22
C THR A 309 13.42 -9.92 12.29
N LEU A 310 12.69 -9.02 11.61
CA LEU A 310 13.00 -7.59 11.59
C LEU A 310 12.99 -6.93 12.97
N PHE A 311 12.07 -7.31 13.86
CA PHE A 311 12.01 -6.78 15.23
C PHE A 311 13.30 -7.01 16.04
N SER A 312 14.03 -8.08 15.72
CA SER A 312 15.28 -8.50 16.37
C SER A 312 16.55 -7.89 15.78
N LEU A 313 16.50 -7.29 14.59
CA LEU A 313 17.70 -6.88 13.84
C LEU A 313 18.20 -5.46 14.17
N GLY A 314 17.30 -4.51 14.44
CA GLY A 314 17.69 -3.12 14.67
C GLY A 314 16.52 -2.15 14.76
N PRO A 315 16.76 -0.86 15.09
CA PRO A 315 15.70 0.16 15.18
C PRO A 315 15.07 0.48 13.81
N LEU A 316 15.88 0.54 12.74
CA LEU A 316 15.37 0.79 11.38
C LEU A 316 14.51 -0.38 10.89
N GLU A 317 14.99 -1.61 11.08
CA GLU A 317 14.26 -2.85 10.74
C GLU A 317 12.98 -2.97 11.55
N ARG A 318 13.01 -2.62 12.84
CA ARG A 318 11.82 -2.58 13.70
C ARG A 318 10.78 -1.58 13.20
N ARG A 319 11.20 -0.37 12.82
CA ARG A 319 10.31 0.64 12.20
C ARG A 319 9.69 0.12 10.91
N ASP A 320 10.47 -0.55 10.07
CA ASP A 320 9.99 -1.16 8.84
C ASP A 320 8.95 -2.26 9.14
N ALA A 321 9.18 -3.10 10.16
CA ALA A 321 8.23 -4.12 10.61
C ALA A 321 6.89 -3.55 11.10
N TYR A 322 6.89 -2.49 11.92
CA TYR A 322 5.66 -1.80 12.31
C TYR A 322 4.95 -1.16 11.11
N THR A 323 5.70 -0.66 10.13
CA THR A 323 5.11 -0.13 8.90
C THR A 323 4.41 -1.23 8.10
N VAL A 324 5.03 -2.40 7.96
CA VAL A 324 4.43 -3.58 7.30
C VAL A 324 3.14 -4.02 8.01
N LEU A 325 3.16 -4.16 9.34
CA LEU A 325 1.97 -4.54 10.12
C LEU A 325 0.87 -3.48 10.03
N SER A 326 1.22 -2.20 10.07
CA SER A 326 0.27 -1.10 9.92
C SER A 326 -0.42 -1.13 8.56
N LEU A 327 0.32 -1.40 7.48
CA LEU A 327 -0.24 -1.57 6.14
C LEU A 327 -1.22 -2.76 6.09
N TYR A 328 -0.82 -3.90 6.64
CA TYR A 328 -1.66 -5.10 6.69
C TYR A 328 -2.97 -4.86 7.46
N VAL A 329 -2.88 -4.26 8.64
CA VAL A 329 -4.04 -4.07 9.52
C VAL A 329 -5.01 -3.03 8.93
N SER A 330 -4.49 -1.95 8.33
CA SER A 330 -5.32 -0.97 7.60
C SER A 330 -6.10 -1.62 6.45
N PHE A 331 -5.49 -2.63 5.83
CA PHE A 331 -6.08 -3.39 4.76
C PHE A 331 -7.17 -4.36 5.24
N LEU A 332 -6.95 -5.06 6.37
CA LEU A 332 -7.98 -5.90 7.00
C LEU A 332 -9.26 -5.12 7.31
N SER A 333 -9.13 -3.92 7.87
CA SER A 333 -10.30 -3.08 8.19
C SER A 333 -11.11 -2.69 6.97
N ARG A 334 -10.45 -2.51 5.82
CA ARG A 334 -11.15 -2.28 4.54
C ARG A 334 -11.87 -3.55 4.06
N GLY A 335 -11.28 -4.72 4.28
CA GLY A 335 -11.87 -6.02 3.94
C GLY A 335 -13.13 -6.35 4.74
N LYS A 336 -13.14 -6.05 6.05
CA LYS A 336 -14.32 -6.24 6.91
C LYS A 336 -15.55 -5.45 6.43
N LYS A 337 -15.36 -4.29 5.77
CA LYS A 337 -16.45 -3.51 5.18
C LYS A 337 -17.01 -4.12 3.88
N CYS A 338 -16.20 -4.93 3.18
CA CYS A 338 -16.54 -5.49 1.86
C CYS A 338 -17.14 -6.91 1.94
N GLN A 339 -16.86 -7.68 3.01
CA GLN A 339 -17.26 -9.08 3.17
C GLN A 339 -18.72 -9.34 3.59
N ASN A 340 -19.61 -8.34 3.52
CA ASN A 340 -21.01 -8.51 3.94
C ASN A 340 -21.91 -9.27 2.95
N ALA A 341 -21.37 -9.89 1.89
CA ALA A 341 -22.11 -10.80 1.04
C ALA A 341 -21.19 -11.89 0.46
N ASP A 342 -21.55 -13.16 0.66
CA ASP A 342 -21.29 -14.27 -0.26
C ASP A 342 -19.98 -15.08 -0.28
N MET A 343 -19.19 -15.19 0.80
CA MET A 343 -18.15 -16.24 0.85
C MET A 343 -18.30 -17.18 2.05
N LYS A 344 -18.79 -18.38 1.75
CA LYS A 344 -19.06 -19.51 2.67
C LYS A 344 -17.85 -20.39 2.97
N ASP A 345 -16.65 -20.01 2.56
CA ASP A 345 -15.46 -20.84 2.76
C ASP A 345 -14.73 -20.42 4.05
N LYS A 346 -15.15 -21.02 5.17
CA LYS A 346 -14.47 -20.88 6.46
C LYS A 346 -13.25 -21.80 6.50
N ALA A 347 -12.21 -21.47 5.74
CA ALA A 347 -10.86 -21.88 6.11
C ALA A 347 -10.47 -21.08 7.37
N GLU A 348 -9.88 -21.74 8.37
CA GLU A 348 -9.39 -21.07 9.58
C GLU A 348 -8.46 -19.91 9.19
N GLU A 349 -8.91 -18.67 9.44
CA GLU A 349 -8.15 -17.47 9.14
C GLU A 349 -7.00 -17.35 10.14
N PHE A 350 -5.77 -17.20 9.63
CA PHE A 350 -4.61 -17.00 10.49
C PHE A 350 -4.78 -15.67 11.23
N ASP A 351 -5.01 -15.75 12.54
CA ASP A 351 -5.27 -14.61 13.39
C ASP A 351 -4.00 -14.15 14.09
N LEU A 352 -3.47 -12.99 13.69
CA LEU A 352 -2.32 -12.38 14.37
C LEU A 352 -2.59 -12.09 15.84
N SER A 353 -3.85 -11.79 16.20
CA SER A 353 -4.22 -11.47 17.58
C SER A 353 -4.18 -12.70 18.50
N ALA A 354 -4.11 -13.90 17.93
CA ALA A 354 -3.88 -15.14 18.66
C ALA A 354 -2.41 -15.37 19.03
N GLU A 355 -1.46 -14.59 18.50
CA GLU A 355 -0.04 -14.76 18.82
C GLU A 355 0.34 -13.89 20.04
N LYS A 356 0.89 -14.50 21.10
CA LYS A 356 1.38 -13.74 22.27
C LYS A 356 2.50 -12.76 21.90
N GLU A 357 3.41 -13.21 21.03
CA GLU A 357 4.52 -12.39 20.51
C GLU A 357 4.01 -11.10 19.88
N PHE A 358 2.88 -11.14 19.17
CA PHE A 358 2.27 -9.96 18.57
C PHE A 358 1.93 -8.90 19.64
N TRP A 359 1.26 -9.27 20.73
CA TRP A 359 0.91 -8.32 21.79
C TRP A 359 2.13 -7.75 22.50
N ASP A 360 3.15 -8.57 22.75
CA ASP A 360 4.39 -8.11 23.37
C ASP A 360 5.14 -7.11 22.47
N GLU A 361 5.11 -7.31 21.15
CA GLU A 361 5.63 -6.38 20.15
C GLU A 361 4.85 -5.05 20.11
N ILE A 362 3.52 -5.08 20.16
CA ILE A 362 2.71 -3.86 20.19
C ILE A 362 3.00 -3.04 21.45
N LYS A 363 3.07 -3.69 22.63
CA LYS A 363 3.40 -3.01 23.89
C LYS A 363 4.78 -2.38 23.84
N ARG A 364 5.77 -3.07 23.26
CA ARG A 364 7.13 -2.53 23.08
C ARG A 364 7.15 -1.30 22.17
N GLY A 365 6.40 -1.33 21.07
CA GLY A 365 6.32 -0.22 20.13
C GLY A 365 5.65 1.01 20.70
N LEU A 366 4.66 0.85 21.59
CA LEU A 366 4.02 1.96 22.30
C LEU A 366 4.96 2.71 23.25
N VAL A 367 6.06 2.11 23.70
CA VAL A 367 7.06 2.77 24.55
C VAL A 367 8.36 3.11 23.80
N ASP A 368 8.37 2.96 22.47
CA ASP A 368 9.57 3.21 21.67
C ASP A 368 10.00 4.68 21.72
N LYS A 369 11.29 4.93 21.50
CA LYS A 369 11.86 6.29 21.47
C LYS A 369 11.38 7.06 20.24
N GLU A 370 11.20 6.39 19.12
CA GLU A 370 10.74 7.01 17.88
C GLU A 370 9.23 7.26 17.89
N GLY A 371 8.83 8.51 17.68
CA GLY A 371 7.40 8.89 17.66
C GLY A 371 6.61 8.21 16.54
N LEU A 372 7.23 7.95 15.39
CA LEU A 372 6.57 7.24 14.28
C LEU A 372 6.21 5.80 14.66
N VAL A 373 7.13 5.08 15.32
CA VAL A 373 6.89 3.71 15.79
C VAL A 373 5.73 3.69 16.78
N ARG A 374 5.73 4.61 17.76
CA ARG A 374 4.63 4.74 18.72
C ARG A 374 3.27 4.95 18.04
N LYS A 375 3.20 5.87 17.06
CA LYS A 375 1.99 6.13 16.28
C LYS A 375 1.52 4.90 15.49
N GLN A 376 2.44 4.17 14.86
CA GLN A 376 2.13 2.94 14.13
C GLN A 376 1.62 1.84 15.06
N SER A 377 2.26 1.63 16.21
CA SER A 377 1.81 0.64 17.20
C SER A 377 0.44 0.98 17.77
N LEU A 378 0.17 2.26 18.05
CA LEU A 378 -1.15 2.72 18.48
C LEU A 378 -2.21 2.49 17.41
N HIS A 379 -1.90 2.80 16.15
CA HIS A 379 -2.80 2.56 15.01
C HIS A 379 -3.13 1.07 14.86
N ILE A 380 -2.12 0.20 14.90
CA ILE A 380 -2.30 -1.26 14.84
C ILE A 380 -3.22 -1.72 15.98
N LEU A 381 -2.94 -1.28 17.22
CA LEU A 381 -3.72 -1.66 18.39
C LEU A 381 -5.20 -1.26 18.28
N LYS A 382 -5.47 0.00 17.95
CA LYS A 382 -6.85 0.51 17.77
C LYS A 382 -7.62 -0.28 16.72
N THR A 383 -6.92 -0.62 15.63
CA THR A 383 -7.51 -1.25 14.47
C THR A 383 -7.79 -2.74 14.70
N VAL A 384 -6.89 -3.46 15.37
CA VAL A 384 -7.10 -4.88 15.73
C VAL A 384 -8.25 -5.05 16.71
N LEU A 385 -8.41 -4.11 17.65
CA LEU A 385 -9.50 -4.14 18.62
C LEU A 385 -10.86 -3.72 18.04
N ASP A 386 -10.93 -3.31 16.76
CA ASP A 386 -12.12 -2.74 16.10
C ASP A 386 -12.73 -1.55 16.88
N ILE A 387 -11.92 -0.82 17.66
CA ILE A 387 -12.38 0.35 18.45
C ILE A 387 -12.47 1.61 17.59
N CYS A 388 -12.19 1.49 16.28
CA CYS A 388 -12.59 2.49 15.29
C CYS A 388 -14.12 2.46 15.07
N GLY A 389 -14.86 2.97 16.05
CA GLY A 389 -16.09 3.66 15.75
C GLY A 389 -15.73 4.88 14.92
N GLU A 390 -15.87 4.79 13.60
CA GLU A 390 -16.26 5.95 12.81
C GLU A 390 -17.39 6.60 13.61
N THR A 391 -17.12 7.77 14.18
CA THR A 391 -18.17 8.70 14.52
C THR A 391 -18.91 8.90 13.21
N GLN A 392 -20.00 8.16 13.01
CA GLN A 392 -21.00 8.48 12.01
C GLN A 392 -21.48 9.88 12.42
N CYS A 393 -20.79 10.89 11.89
CA CYS A 393 -21.36 12.21 11.74
C CYS A 393 -22.52 12.00 10.77
N TYR A 394 -23.68 11.60 11.29
CA TYR A 394 -24.94 11.92 10.65
C TYR A 394 -25.02 13.45 10.65
N PRO A 395 -24.94 14.11 9.48
CA PRO A 395 -25.31 15.50 9.40
C PRO A 395 -26.82 15.53 9.50
N GLY A 396 -27.33 15.90 10.68
CA GLY A 396 -28.73 16.26 10.86
C GLY A 396 -29.55 15.29 11.71
N ILE A 397 -29.32 15.29 13.02
CA ILE A 397 -30.42 15.23 14.00
C ILE A 397 -30.13 16.27 15.08
N SER A 398 -30.68 17.47 14.84
CA SER A 398 -31.00 18.56 15.76
C SER A 398 -30.41 18.49 17.19
N GLU A 399 -29.51 19.42 17.49
CA GLU A 399 -28.98 19.78 18.81
C GLU A 399 -30.05 20.24 19.83
N GLU A 400 -31.34 20.26 19.47
CA GLU A 400 -32.40 20.81 20.30
C GLU A 400 -32.93 19.86 21.39
N LYS A 401 -32.77 18.54 21.25
CA LYS A 401 -33.42 17.57 22.18
C LYS A 401 -32.55 17.04 23.31
N LEU A 402 -31.23 17.29 23.30
CA LEU A 402 -30.35 16.98 24.44
C LEU A 402 -30.30 18.11 25.49
N SER A 403 -30.68 19.33 25.10
CA SER A 403 -30.61 20.53 25.96
C SER A 403 -31.61 20.53 27.13
N GLU A 404 -32.70 19.77 27.09
CA GLU A 404 -33.74 19.84 28.13
C GLU A 404 -33.53 18.83 29.27
N LYS A 405 -32.91 17.67 29.01
CA LYS A 405 -32.62 16.69 30.07
C LYS A 405 -31.35 17.00 30.87
N GLN A 406 -30.40 17.75 30.31
CA GLN A 406 -29.17 18.14 31.00
C GLN A 406 -29.32 19.36 31.94
N LYS A 407 -30.42 20.12 31.86
CA LYS A 407 -30.67 21.27 32.77
C LYS A 407 -31.12 20.89 34.18
N LYS A 408 -31.50 19.62 34.44
CA LYS A 408 -32.05 19.18 35.74
C LYS A 408 -31.08 18.45 36.68
N SER A 409 -29.83 18.20 36.27
CA SER A 409 -28.79 17.65 37.15
C SER A 409 -27.61 18.62 37.30
N HIS A 410 -27.91 19.88 37.63
CA HIS A 410 -26.90 20.75 38.24
C HIS A 410 -26.74 20.38 39.71
N GLU A 411 -26.23 19.18 39.99
CA GLU A 411 -25.55 18.96 41.26
C GLU A 411 -24.20 19.65 41.17
N LYS A 412 -24.06 20.69 42.00
CA LYS A 412 -22.86 21.49 42.14
C LYS A 412 -21.70 20.58 42.55
N PHE A 413 -20.84 20.20 41.60
CA PHE A 413 -19.46 19.91 41.97
C PHE A 413 -18.87 21.21 42.51
N SER A 414 -18.60 21.22 43.81
CA SER A 414 -17.78 22.26 44.42
C SER A 414 -16.46 22.27 43.68
N VAL A 415 -16.21 23.34 42.92
CA VAL A 415 -14.89 23.64 42.37
C VAL A 415 -13.89 23.54 43.54
N PRO A 416 -12.84 22.72 43.44
CA PRO A 416 -11.82 22.67 44.47
C PRO A 416 -11.33 24.11 44.71
N HIS A 417 -11.45 24.59 45.94
CA HIS A 417 -11.01 25.94 46.27
C HIS A 417 -9.52 26.07 45.96
N GLY A 418 -9.16 26.94 45.02
CA GLY A 418 -7.77 27.19 44.62
C GLY A 418 -7.46 27.06 43.13
N MET A 419 -8.40 26.64 42.28
CA MET A 419 -8.11 26.44 40.85
C MET A 419 -7.87 27.75 40.09
N THR A 420 -6.83 27.76 39.24
CA THR A 420 -6.55 28.88 38.35
C THR A 420 -7.50 28.93 37.15
N LYS A 421 -7.64 30.09 36.48
CA LYS A 421 -8.46 30.22 35.26
C LYS A 421 -8.03 29.24 34.15
N ARG A 422 -6.73 28.91 34.11
CA ARG A 422 -6.14 27.96 33.16
C ARG A 422 -6.59 26.54 33.45
N GLU A 423 -6.54 26.10 34.71
CA GLU A 423 -7.03 24.79 35.13
C GLU A 423 -8.53 24.62 34.88
N LEU A 424 -9.31 25.68 35.10
CA LEU A 424 -10.75 25.63 34.85
C LEU A 424 -11.09 25.48 33.37
N TRP A 425 -10.26 26.05 32.48
CA TRP A 425 -10.41 25.87 31.03
C TRP A 425 -9.96 24.47 30.61
N ALA A 426 -8.82 24.00 31.12
CA ALA A 426 -8.33 22.65 30.88
C ALA A 426 -9.33 21.57 31.32
N HIS A 427 -9.99 21.74 32.46
CA HIS A 427 -11.05 20.83 32.90
C HIS A 427 -12.30 20.85 32.01
N LYS A 428 -12.66 22.01 31.45
CA LYS A 428 -13.78 22.10 30.50
C LYS A 428 -13.44 21.42 29.17
N GLU A 429 -12.22 21.63 28.68
CA GLU A 429 -11.71 21.00 27.47
C GLU A 429 -11.60 19.48 27.65
N ALA A 430 -11.00 19.01 28.75
CA ALA A 430 -10.97 17.61 29.13
C ALA A 430 -12.37 16.98 29.20
N LYS A 431 -13.34 17.70 29.79
CA LYS A 431 -14.73 17.24 29.85
C LYS A 431 -15.38 17.14 28.47
N SER A 432 -15.07 18.04 27.55
CA SER A 432 -15.55 17.96 26.15
C SER A 432 -15.00 16.76 25.38
N LEU A 433 -13.84 16.24 25.80
CA LEU A 433 -13.24 15.00 25.27
C LEU A 433 -13.78 13.73 25.97
N GLY A 434 -14.81 13.85 26.81
CA GLY A 434 -15.43 12.73 27.53
C GLY A 434 -14.78 12.37 28.86
N ILE A 435 -13.79 13.14 29.35
CA ILE A 435 -13.16 12.91 30.66
C ILE A 435 -14.12 13.36 31.77
N GLY A 436 -14.46 12.49 32.71
CA GLY A 436 -15.37 12.85 33.82
C GLY A 436 -16.77 12.25 33.71
N GLU A 437 -17.24 11.98 32.49
CA GLU A 437 -18.64 11.59 32.27
C GLU A 437 -18.96 10.18 32.82
N LEU A 438 -17.95 9.32 32.93
CA LEU A 438 -18.08 7.92 33.33
C LEU A 438 -18.13 7.70 34.85
N PHE A 439 -17.75 8.67 35.67
CA PHE A 439 -17.71 8.50 37.13
C PHE A 439 -19.10 8.42 37.78
N HIS A 440 -20.17 8.82 37.07
CA HIS A 440 -21.52 8.97 37.63
C HIS A 440 -22.54 7.92 37.16
N SER A 441 -22.21 7.03 36.21
CA SER A 441 -23.11 5.93 35.85
C SER A 441 -22.88 4.74 36.79
N VAL A 442 -23.61 4.72 37.90
CA VAL A 442 -23.50 3.66 38.93
C VAL A 442 -23.96 2.28 38.42
N ASP A 443 -24.67 2.19 37.28
CA ASP A 443 -25.39 0.96 36.88
C ASP A 443 -25.15 0.41 35.46
N THR A 444 -24.22 0.94 34.66
CA THR A 444 -23.92 0.31 33.34
C THR A 444 -22.71 -0.59 33.43
N CYS A 445 -22.95 -1.89 33.24
CA CYS A 445 -21.97 -2.94 32.89
C CYS A 445 -20.74 -2.32 32.21
N LEU A 446 -19.62 -2.34 32.93
CA LEU A 446 -18.33 -1.80 32.52
C LEU A 446 -17.82 -2.61 31.32
N ASN A 447 -17.98 -2.08 30.11
CA ASN A 447 -17.57 -2.75 28.87
C ASN A 447 -16.06 -2.58 28.64
N SER A 448 -15.36 -3.65 28.24
CA SER A 448 -13.93 -3.65 27.90
C SER A 448 -13.55 -2.59 26.85
N GLN A 449 -14.49 -2.24 25.97
CA GLN A 449 -14.34 -1.14 25.02
C GLN A 449 -14.10 0.22 25.69
N LYS A 450 -14.83 0.54 26.77
CA LYS A 450 -14.66 1.82 27.49
C LYS A 450 -13.32 1.91 28.21
N GLN A 451 -12.79 0.77 28.66
CA GLN A 451 -11.46 0.70 29.27
C GLN A 451 -10.37 1.03 28.24
N TRP A 452 -10.51 0.50 27.02
CA TRP A 452 -9.63 0.82 25.90
C TRP A 452 -9.76 2.28 25.43
N GLU A 453 -10.97 2.82 25.36
CA GLU A 453 -11.19 4.25 25.04
C GLU A 453 -10.49 5.16 26.05
N ALA A 454 -10.60 4.86 27.35
CA ALA A 454 -9.89 5.57 28.41
C ALA A 454 -8.36 5.46 28.28
N PHE A 455 -7.85 4.26 27.95
CA PHE A 455 -6.44 4.04 27.70
C PHE A 455 -5.94 4.85 26.50
N PHE A 456 -6.64 4.79 25.36
CA PHE A 456 -6.24 5.51 24.15
C PHE A 456 -6.25 7.02 24.35
N LEU A 457 -7.30 7.57 24.96
CA LEU A 457 -7.40 9.00 25.22
C LEU A 457 -6.23 9.47 26.10
N LEU A 458 -5.92 8.73 27.17
CA LEU A 458 -4.81 9.09 28.05
C LEU A 458 -3.45 8.94 27.34
N TYR A 459 -3.28 7.90 26.52
CA TYR A 459 -2.07 7.70 25.74
C TYR A 459 -1.85 8.84 24.74
N GLU A 460 -2.88 9.21 23.98
CA GLU A 460 -2.83 10.34 23.04
C GLU A 460 -2.55 11.65 23.76
N MET A 461 -3.12 11.86 24.95
CA MET A 461 -2.84 13.04 25.77
C MET A 461 -1.36 13.18 26.14
N LEU A 462 -0.67 12.07 26.38
CA LEU A 462 0.77 12.06 26.66
C LEU A 462 1.63 12.31 25.40
N GLU A 463 1.09 12.10 24.21
CA GLU A 463 1.86 12.20 22.95
C GLU A 463 1.59 13.49 22.18
N GLU A 464 0.33 13.89 22.05
CA GLU A 464 -0.11 14.90 21.07
C GLU A 464 -0.73 16.15 21.68
N TYR A 465 -1.22 16.07 22.93
CA TYR A 465 -1.95 17.17 23.55
C TYR A 465 -1.07 18.05 24.45
N GLY A 466 -1.56 19.26 24.72
CA GLY A 466 -0.91 20.20 25.63
C GLY A 466 -0.90 19.69 27.08
N THR A 467 0.12 20.09 27.84
CA THR A 467 0.37 19.59 29.21
C THR A 467 -0.79 19.86 30.17
N HIS A 468 -1.57 20.92 29.92
CA HIS A 468 -2.75 21.27 30.70
C HIS A 468 -3.86 20.20 30.61
N LEU A 469 -3.97 19.48 29.49
CA LEU A 469 -4.92 18.39 29.34
C LEU A 469 -4.48 17.15 30.10
N VAL A 470 -3.18 16.84 30.08
CA VAL A 470 -2.62 15.74 30.88
C VAL A 470 -2.88 15.97 32.36
N GLU A 471 -2.69 17.21 32.84
CA GLU A 471 -2.97 17.60 34.23
C GLU A 471 -4.44 17.42 34.62
N ALA A 472 -5.37 17.80 33.73
CA ALA A 472 -6.80 17.68 33.97
C ALA A 472 -7.31 16.22 33.88
N ALA A 473 -6.65 15.38 33.08
CA ALA A 473 -7.12 14.04 32.73
C ALA A 473 -6.52 12.91 33.57
N TRP A 474 -5.23 13.01 33.92
CA TRP A 474 -4.43 11.88 34.37
C TRP A 474 -5.03 11.12 35.55
N ASN A 475 -5.29 11.81 36.66
CA ASN A 475 -5.81 11.17 37.87
C ASN A 475 -7.19 10.54 37.66
N HIS A 476 -8.03 11.18 36.85
CA HIS A 476 -9.37 10.69 36.55
C HIS A 476 -9.32 9.39 35.74
N GLN A 477 -8.51 9.39 34.67
CA GLN A 477 -8.39 8.24 33.78
C GLN A 477 -7.64 7.08 34.42
N VAL A 478 -6.58 7.33 35.20
CA VAL A 478 -5.87 6.27 35.93
C VAL A 478 -6.76 5.65 37.01
N ALA A 479 -7.53 6.45 37.77
CA ALA A 479 -8.48 5.92 38.74
C ALA A 479 -9.57 5.08 38.07
N LEU A 480 -10.04 5.50 36.89
CA LEU A 480 -10.99 4.76 36.08
C LEU A 480 -10.40 3.41 35.63
N LEU A 481 -9.19 3.41 35.04
CA LEU A 481 -8.48 2.20 34.62
C LEU A 481 -8.18 1.24 35.79
N LEU A 482 -7.81 1.76 36.96
CA LEU A 482 -7.58 0.96 38.18
C LEU A 482 -8.88 0.38 38.75
N ARG A 483 -10.02 1.05 38.57
CA ARG A 483 -11.33 0.51 38.96
C ARG A 483 -11.73 -0.69 38.09
N PHE A 484 -11.34 -0.70 36.81
CA PHE A 484 -11.56 -1.86 35.93
C PHE A 484 -10.75 -3.10 36.36
N SER A 485 -9.66 -2.97 37.13
CA SER A 485 -8.90 -4.12 37.67
C SER A 485 -9.72 -5.04 38.58
N PHE A 486 -10.80 -4.53 39.18
CA PHE A 486 -11.69 -5.30 40.05
C PHE A 486 -12.85 -5.98 39.30
N SER A 487 -12.95 -5.78 37.98
CA SER A 487 -13.95 -6.44 37.14
C SER A 487 -13.32 -7.62 36.40
N TYR A 488 -13.95 -8.79 36.47
CA TYR A 488 -13.55 -9.98 35.70
C TYR A 488 -13.66 -9.80 34.17
N ASP A 489 -14.15 -8.64 33.69
CA ASP A 489 -14.47 -8.35 32.29
C ASP A 489 -13.51 -7.33 31.62
N GLY A 490 -12.31 -7.15 32.17
CA GLY A 490 -11.32 -6.13 31.74
C GLY A 490 -10.69 -6.33 30.35
N PHE A 491 -9.54 -5.69 30.08
CA PHE A 491 -8.76 -5.77 28.82
C PHE A 491 -8.69 -7.19 28.23
N ALA A 492 -8.59 -8.18 29.14
CA ALA A 492 -8.64 -9.60 28.85
C ALA A 492 -9.78 -9.98 27.91
N ARG A 493 -11.05 -9.58 28.07
CA ARG A 493 -12.14 -10.09 27.19
C ARG A 493 -12.01 -9.65 25.72
N CYS A 494 -11.44 -8.48 25.46
CA CYS A 494 -11.25 -8.00 24.09
C CYS A 494 -10.05 -8.68 23.40
N ILE A 495 -9.01 -9.00 24.17
CA ILE A 495 -7.83 -9.76 23.74
C ILE A 495 -8.13 -11.27 23.68
N SER A 496 -9.02 -11.77 24.55
CA SER A 496 -9.22 -13.20 24.83
C SER A 496 -10.35 -13.88 24.06
N ARG A 497 -10.84 -13.30 22.96
CA ARG A 497 -11.68 -14.09 22.04
C ARG A 497 -10.98 -15.37 21.54
N VAL A 498 -9.65 -15.46 21.68
CA VAL A 498 -8.85 -16.65 21.30
C VAL A 498 -7.93 -17.20 22.42
N HIS A 499 -7.61 -16.42 23.46
CA HIS A 499 -6.67 -16.81 24.54
C HIS A 499 -7.39 -17.21 25.85
N GLN A 500 -8.23 -18.24 25.82
CA GLN A 500 -9.05 -18.61 26.99
C GLN A 500 -8.28 -19.23 28.18
N ASN A 501 -7.03 -19.68 28.04
CA ASN A 501 -6.46 -20.63 29.02
C ASN A 501 -5.14 -20.26 29.69
N GLN A 502 -4.51 -19.09 29.48
CA GLN A 502 -3.14 -18.87 30.00
C GLN A 502 -2.83 -17.51 30.64
N ILE A 503 -3.79 -16.60 30.76
CA ILE A 503 -3.45 -15.23 31.19
C ILE A 503 -4.13 -14.85 32.51
N ASP A 504 -3.32 -14.39 33.47
CA ASP A 504 -3.79 -13.72 34.68
C ASP A 504 -4.37 -12.34 34.29
N PRO A 505 -5.70 -12.15 34.40
CA PRO A 505 -6.37 -10.92 33.96
C PRO A 505 -5.93 -9.68 34.74
N LEU A 506 -5.46 -9.84 35.99
CA LEU A 506 -4.91 -8.74 36.79
C LEU A 506 -3.52 -8.34 36.28
N GLY A 507 -2.67 -9.32 35.98
CA GLY A 507 -1.34 -9.10 35.42
C GLY A 507 -1.36 -8.36 34.08
N GLU A 508 -2.35 -8.61 33.22
CA GLU A 508 -2.51 -7.90 31.96
C GLU A 508 -2.91 -6.43 32.12
N ILE A 509 -3.79 -6.11 33.06
CA ILE A 509 -4.23 -4.73 33.30
C ILE A 509 -3.06 -3.87 33.75
N PHE A 510 -2.23 -4.38 34.65
CA PHE A 510 -1.01 -3.69 35.08
C PHE A 510 0.04 -3.61 33.97
N ASN A 511 0.13 -4.61 33.10
CA ASN A 511 1.02 -4.56 31.94
C ASN A 511 0.64 -3.40 31.01
N TRP A 512 -0.64 -3.23 30.68
CA TRP A 512 -1.10 -2.09 29.87
C TRP A 512 -0.94 -0.74 30.59
N LEU A 513 -1.28 -0.65 31.87
CA LEU A 513 -1.06 0.57 32.66
C LEU A 513 0.42 0.95 32.74
N SER A 514 1.33 -0.03 32.77
CA SER A 514 2.78 0.22 32.80
C SER A 514 3.26 1.04 31.60
N ILE A 515 2.63 0.89 30.44
CA ILE A 515 2.95 1.67 29.24
C ILE A 515 2.67 3.15 29.49
N LEU A 516 1.51 3.48 30.07
CA LEU A 516 1.15 4.86 30.40
C LEU A 516 2.10 5.45 31.44
N TRP A 517 2.50 4.68 32.45
CA TRP A 517 3.49 5.14 33.43
C TRP A 517 4.88 5.35 32.81
N VAL A 518 5.36 4.42 31.98
CA VAL A 518 6.64 4.56 31.28
C VAL A 518 6.64 5.80 30.40
N ARG A 519 5.58 6.04 29.61
CA ARG A 519 5.43 7.25 28.80
C ARG A 519 5.36 8.51 29.65
N GLY A 520 4.59 8.47 30.73
CA GLY A 520 4.46 9.56 31.68
C GLY A 520 5.77 9.96 32.35
N PHE A 521 6.57 8.99 32.80
CA PHE A 521 7.87 9.23 33.44
C PHE A 521 8.94 9.73 32.46
N HIS A 522 8.81 9.40 31.18
CA HIS A 522 9.71 9.87 30.11
C HIS A 522 9.16 11.08 29.35
N HIS A 523 8.11 11.72 29.85
CA HIS A 523 7.49 12.88 29.19
C HIS A 523 8.45 14.08 29.17
N ASP A 524 8.50 14.83 28.06
CA ASP A 524 9.45 15.93 27.86
C ASP A 524 9.29 17.03 28.92
N ASN A 525 8.04 17.35 29.27
CA ASN A 525 7.74 18.33 30.32
C ASN A 525 8.01 17.76 31.74
N PRO A 526 8.91 18.36 32.54
CA PRO A 526 9.20 17.91 33.91
C PRO A 526 8.03 18.04 34.89
N GLN A 527 7.12 19.00 34.70
CA GLN A 527 5.94 19.17 35.57
C GLN A 527 4.99 17.98 35.42
N VAL A 528 4.78 17.53 34.18
CA VAL A 528 3.99 16.32 33.89
C VAL A 528 4.64 15.10 34.54
N ARG A 529 5.96 14.93 34.43
CA ARG A 529 6.70 13.85 35.09
C ARG A 529 6.51 13.86 36.62
N CYS A 530 6.62 15.02 37.25
CA CYS A 530 6.43 15.17 38.70
C CYS A 530 5.01 14.82 39.13
N MET A 531 3.99 15.32 38.42
CA MET A 531 2.59 15.02 38.71
C MET A 531 2.31 13.52 38.57
N ILE A 532 2.81 12.88 37.51
CA ILE A 532 2.62 11.44 37.29
C ILE A 532 3.31 10.62 38.37
N MET A 533 4.51 11.03 38.81
CA MET A 533 5.21 10.40 39.93
C MET A 533 4.43 10.54 41.25
N GLN A 534 3.88 11.72 41.54
CA GLN A 534 3.05 11.93 42.73
C GLN A 534 1.79 11.07 42.70
N SER A 535 1.12 11.01 41.55
CA SER A 535 -0.03 10.16 41.32
C SER A 535 0.31 8.68 41.55
N PHE A 536 1.42 8.20 40.99
CA PHE A 536 1.90 6.82 41.15
C PHE A 536 2.23 6.46 42.61
N LEU A 537 2.92 7.35 43.33
CA LEU A 537 3.25 7.16 44.75
C LEU A 537 2.01 7.25 45.66
N GLY A 538 0.96 7.94 45.22
CA GLY A 538 -0.33 8.04 45.91
C GLY A 538 -1.22 6.80 45.78
N ILE A 539 -0.87 5.83 44.93
CA ILE A 539 -1.64 4.59 44.77
C ILE A 539 -1.33 3.65 45.94
N HIS A 540 -2.38 3.15 46.60
CA HIS A 540 -2.24 2.14 47.65
C HIS A 540 -1.99 0.74 47.05
N TRP A 541 -0.76 0.45 46.63
CA TRP A 541 -0.40 -0.82 45.98
C TRP A 541 -0.76 -2.08 46.78
N SER A 542 -0.84 -1.97 48.11
CA SER A 542 -1.25 -3.07 49.00
C SER A 542 -2.68 -3.56 48.75
N SER A 543 -3.55 -2.77 48.13
CA SER A 543 -4.91 -3.21 47.78
C SER A 543 -5.00 -3.98 46.47
N TYR A 544 -3.89 -4.11 45.73
CA TYR A 544 -3.86 -4.72 44.39
C TYR A 544 -2.94 -5.95 44.27
N GLY A 545 -2.15 -6.24 45.30
CA GLY A 545 -1.28 -7.43 45.32
C GLY A 545 -1.98 -8.63 45.97
N HIS A 546 -2.12 -9.72 45.22
CA HIS A 546 -2.17 -11.06 45.81
C HIS A 546 -0.72 -11.51 46.03
N SER A 547 -0.43 -11.92 47.27
CA SER A 547 0.85 -12.51 47.72
C SER A 547 1.34 -13.66 46.86
#